data_AF-T1C0K0-F1
#
_entry.id   AF-T1C0K0-F1
#
_cell.length_a   1.000
_cell.length_b   1.000
_cell.length_c   1.000
_cell.angle_alpha   90.00
_cell.angle_beta   90.00
_cell.angle_gamma   90.00
#
_symmetry.space_group_name_H-M   'P 1'
#
loop_
_entity.id
_entity.type
_entity.pdbx_description
1 polymer ?
#
loop_
_entity_poly.entity_id
_entity_poly.type
_entity_poly.pdbx_seq_one_letter_code
_entity_poly.pdbx_strand_id
1 'polypeptide(L)' 'MTVAARLGGAEAPGGNRRDALQQLRSTRGHLDAVIRMVEDGRYCVDVLHQVRAVESGLAHAGRAILSGHL' A
#
# COMPACT_ATOMS: atom_id res chain seq x y z
N MET A 1 13.08 -20.16 12.97
CA MET A 1 12.29 -19.77 11.79
C MET A 1 12.25 -18.24 11.69
N THR A 2 13.39 -17.61 11.39
CA THR A 2 13.44 -16.17 11.12
C THR A 2 14.18 -15.98 9.82
N VAL A 3 13.44 -15.97 8.71
CA VAL A 3 13.98 -15.49 7.45
C VAL A 3 13.97 -13.97 7.54
N ALA A 4 15.08 -13.41 8.01
CA ALA A 4 15.43 -12.04 7.70
C ALA A 4 15.66 -11.99 6.19
N ALA A 5 14.61 -11.68 5.43
CA ALA A 5 14.74 -11.36 4.01
C ALA A 5 15.63 -10.11 3.92
N ARG A 6 16.91 -10.35 3.64
CA ARG A 6 17.84 -9.33 3.20
C ARG A 6 17.27 -8.74 1.92
N LEU A 7 16.64 -7.57 2.02
CA LEU A 7 16.40 -6.69 0.88
C LEU A 7 17.76 -6.07 0.49
N GLY A 8 18.64 -6.91 -0.04
CA GLY A 8 19.92 -6.51 -0.62
C GLY A 8 19.76 -6.35 -2.13
N GLY A 9 20.09 -5.16 -2.63
CA GLY A 9 20.52 -4.96 -4.01
C GLY A 9 19.57 -4.20 -4.93
N ALA A 10 19.54 -2.87 -4.82
CA ALA A 10 19.37 -1.94 -5.94
C ALA A 10 19.54 -0.49 -5.43
N GLU A 11 20.76 0.04 -5.50
CA GLU A 11 20.97 1.49 -5.38
C GLU A 11 20.96 2.16 -6.77
N ALA A 12 20.07 3.18 -6.89
CA ALA A 12 20.01 4.30 -7.84
C ALA A 12 19.59 4.04 -9.31
N PRO A 13 18.87 4.97 -10.01
CA PRO A 13 18.80 6.42 -9.82
C PRO A 13 17.43 6.95 -9.35
N GLY A 14 17.35 8.25 -9.06
CA GLY A 14 16.21 8.93 -8.44
C GLY A 14 14.91 8.81 -9.22
N GLY A 15 14.13 7.81 -8.87
CA GLY A 15 12.76 7.58 -9.33
C GLY A 15 11.88 7.24 -8.14
N ASN A 16 10.61 7.61 -8.22
CA ASN A 16 9.70 8.01 -7.14
C ASN A 16 9.48 7.12 -5.88
N ARG A 17 10.55 6.66 -5.21
CA ARG A 17 10.49 5.81 -4.02
C ARG A 17 9.90 6.53 -2.82
N ARG A 18 10.08 7.85 -2.74
CA ARG A 18 9.46 8.69 -1.71
C ARG A 18 7.94 8.75 -1.88
N ASP A 19 7.42 8.96 -3.09
CA ASP A 19 5.96 8.99 -3.25
C ASP A 19 5.36 7.59 -3.15
N ALA A 20 6.06 6.55 -3.60
CA ALA A 20 5.66 5.17 -3.33
C ALA A 20 5.54 4.92 -1.82
N LEU A 21 6.53 5.32 -1.03
CA LEU A 21 6.47 5.22 0.44
C LEU A 21 5.35 6.06 1.05
N GLN A 22 5.13 7.28 0.56
CA GLN A 22 4.05 8.15 0.99
C GLN A 22 2.68 7.51 0.72
N GLN A 23 2.49 6.97 -0.48
CA GLN A 23 1.26 6.30 -0.87
C GLN A 23 1.04 5.04 -0.03
N LEU A 24 2.07 4.21 0.18
CA LEU A 24 1.96 3.02 1.02
C LEU A 24 1.59 3.37 2.47
N ARG A 25 2.14 4.45 3.04
CA ARG A 25 1.77 4.93 4.37
C ARG A 25 0.30 5.37 4.44
N SER A 26 -0.18 6.09 3.43
CA SER A 26 -1.60 6.48 3.35
C SER A 26 -2.50 5.26 3.21
N THR A 27 -2.15 4.32 2.34
CA THR A 27 -2.92 3.10 2.09
C THR A 27 -2.98 2.20 3.33
N ARG A 28 -1.92 2.18 4.16
CA ARG A 28 -1.96 1.51 5.47
C ARG A 28 -3.04 2.11 6.37
N GLY A 29 -3.13 3.44 6.47
CA GLY A 29 -4.17 4.10 7.26
C GLY A 29 -5.59 3.78 6.76
N HIS A 30 -5.79 3.66 5.44
CA HIS A 30 -7.06 3.18 4.89
C HIS A 30 -7.34 1.72 5.25
N LEU A 31 -6.34 0.85 5.20
CA LEU A 31 -6.49 -0.55 5.62
C LEU A 31 -6.86 -0.65 7.11
N ASP A 32 -6.23 0.15 7.97
CA ASP A 32 -6.57 0.23 9.40
C ASP A 32 -8.02 0.72 9.63
N ALA A 33 -8.54 1.57 8.74
CA ALA A 33 -9.94 1.98 8.76
C ALA A 33 -10.88 0.85 8.32
N VAL A 34 -10.53 0.11 7.25
CA VAL A 34 -11.30 -1.06 6.78
C VAL A 34 -11.38 -2.12 7.87
N ILE A 35 -10.27 -2.42 8.55
CA ILE A 35 -10.23 -3.38 9.67
C ILE A 35 -11.24 -2.97 10.75
N ARG A 36 -11.19 -1.71 11.20
CA ARG A 36 -12.16 -1.18 12.17
C ARG A 36 -13.60 -1.28 11.68
N MET A 37 -13.86 -1.03 10.39
CA MET A 37 -15.20 -1.16 9.85
C MET A 37 -15.73 -2.60 9.92
N VAL A 38 -14.86 -3.60 9.71
CA VAL A 38 -15.19 -5.01 9.86
C VAL A 38 -15.44 -5.37 11.32
N GLU A 39 -14.58 -4.91 12.23
CA GLU A 39 -14.72 -5.11 13.68
C GLU A 39 -16.02 -4.48 14.22
N ASP A 40 -16.39 -3.30 13.71
CA ASP A 40 -17.63 -2.59 14.03
C ASP A 40 -18.89 -3.21 13.38
N GLY A 41 -18.74 -4.23 12.53
CA GLY A 41 -19.86 -4.87 11.84
C GLY A 41 -20.58 -3.95 10.84
N ARG A 42 -19.85 -3.03 10.19
CA ARG A 42 -20.42 -2.10 9.20
C ARG A 42 -20.98 -2.83 7.99
N TYR A 43 -21.86 -2.15 7.26
CA TYR A 43 -22.51 -2.72 6.08
C TYR A 43 -21.50 -3.18 5.04
N CYS A 44 -21.66 -4.42 4.56
CA CYS A 44 -20.67 -5.08 3.70
C CYS A 44 -20.36 -4.29 2.43
N VAL A 45 -21.35 -3.60 1.86
CA VAL A 45 -21.15 -2.80 0.65
C VAL A 45 -20.21 -1.61 0.92
N ASP A 46 -20.34 -0.97 2.09
CA ASP A 46 -19.46 0.14 2.48
C ASP A 46 -18.04 -0.34 2.73
N VAL A 47 -17.90 -1.50 3.40
CA VAL A 47 -16.59 -2.15 3.61
C VAL A 47 -15.94 -2.46 2.26
N LEU A 48 -16.66 -3.09 1.33
CA LEU A 48 -16.15 -3.43 0.01
C LEU A 48 -15.77 -2.20 -0.82
N HIS A 49 -16.49 -1.09 -0.67
CA HIS A 49 -16.12 0.16 -1.30
C HIS A 49 -14.77 0.67 -0.77
N GLN A 50 -14.53 0.61 0.54
CA GLN A 50 -13.25 1.01 1.13
C GLN A 50 -12.11 0.04 0.81
N VAL A 51 -12.39 -1.26 0.68
CA VAL A 51 -11.40 -2.25 0.20
C VAL A 51 -10.89 -1.87 -1.21
N ARG A 52 -11.78 -1.49 -2.13
CA ARG A 52 -11.38 -1.02 -3.48
C ARG A 52 -10.51 0.24 -3.44
N ALA A 53 -10.73 1.11 -2.47
CA ALA A 53 -9.88 2.29 -2.25
C ALA A 53 -8.46 1.90 -1.81
N VAL A 54 -8.33 0.88 -0.94
CA VAL A 54 -7.04 0.30 -0.55
C VAL A 54 -6.33 -0.31 -1.76
N GLU A 55 -7.02 -1.14 -2.55
CA GLU A 55 -6.47 -1.76 -3.77
C GLU A 55 -5.94 -0.71 -4.76
N SER A 56 -6.71 0.37 -4.98
CA SER A 56 -6.32 1.48 -5.85
C SER A 56 -5.07 2.20 -5.34
N GLY A 57 -4.97 2.38 -4.02
CA GLY A 57 -3.78 2.95 -3.37
C GLY A 57 -2.53 2.08 -3.53
N LEU A 58 -2.68 0.75 -3.42
CA LEU A 58 -1.59 -0.20 -3.68
C LEU A 58 -1.15 -0.17 -5.16
N ALA A 59 -2.11 -0.14 -6.08
CA ALA A 59 -1.82 -0.03 -7.51
C ALA A 59 -1.08 1.27 -7.85
N HIS A 60 -1.42 2.39 -7.20
CA HIS A 60 -0.71 3.65 -7.36
C HIS A 60 0.74 3.56 -6.86
N ALA A 61 0.96 2.99 -5.68
CA ALA A 61 2.30 2.76 -5.15
C ALA A 61 3.14 1.86 -6.08
N GLY A 62 2.54 0.79 -6.62
CA GLY A 62 3.19 -0.09 -7.59
C GLY A 62 3.64 0.66 -8.86
N ARG A 63 2.78 1.53 -9.41
CA ARG A 63 3.14 2.39 -10.55
C ARG A 63 4.30 3.34 -10.21
N ALA A 64 4.29 3.98 -9.04
CA ALA A 64 5.35 4.88 -8.61
C ALA A 64 6.72 4.16 -8.48
N ILE A 65 6.70 2.90 -8.01
CA ILE A 65 7.88 2.04 -7.93
C ILE A 65 8.40 1.72 -9.33
N LEU A 66 7.52 1.28 -10.23
CA LEU A 66 7.88 0.92 -11.60
C LEU A 66 8.36 2.12 -12.42
N SER A 67 7.72 3.28 -12.28
CA SER A 67 8.13 4.52 -12.95
C SER A 67 9.49 5.03 -12.48
N GLY A 68 9.94 4.61 -11.29
CA GLY A 68 11.29 4.91 -10.82
C GLY A 68 12.35 3.92 -11.27
N HIS A 69 11.95 2.89 -12.01
CA HIS A 69 12.81 1.83 -12.52
C HIS A 69 13.05 1.92 -14.04
N LEU A 70 12.17 2.63 -14.76
CA LEU A 70 12.28 2.98 -16.19
C LEU A 70 12.99 4.33 -16.35
#